data_AF-C0DZ59-F1
#
_entry.id   AF-C0DZ59-F1
#
_cell.length_a   1.000
_cell.length_b   1.000
_cell.length_c   1.000
_cell.angle_alpha   90.00
_cell.angle_beta   90.00
_cell.angle_gamma   90.00
#
_symmetry.space_group_name_H-M   'P 1'
#
loop_
_entity.id
_entity.type
_entity.pdbx_description
1 polymer ?
#
loop_
_entity_poly.entity_id
_entity_poly.type
_entity_poly.pdbx_seq_one_letter_code
_entity_poly.pdbx_strand_id
1 'polypeptide(L)' 'MTNTFLTREEIIELTSRKQPKKQAETLRKNGIPFFTNAAGYPVVSRSVLE' A
#
# COMPACT_ATOMS: atom_id res chain seq x y z
N MET A 1 -13.81 -11.50 7.78
CA MET A 1 -13.81 -10.16 8.41
C MET A 1 -12.87 -9.29 7.60
N THR A 2 -13.38 -8.28 6.91
CA THR A 2 -12.61 -7.43 6.00
C THR A 2 -11.87 -6.36 6.79
N ASN A 3 -10.54 -6.38 6.75
CA ASN A 3 -9.73 -5.29 7.31
C ASN A 3 -9.92 -4.02 6.49
N THR A 4 -10.11 -2.87 7.13
CA THR A 4 -10.25 -1.55 6.48
C THR A 4 -9.04 -1.15 5.64
N PHE A 5 -7.86 -1.70 5.97
CA PHE A 5 -6.59 -1.46 5.27
C PHE A 5 -6.03 -2.75 4.69
N LEU A 6 -5.27 -2.61 3.60
CA LEU A 6 -4.48 -3.69 3.05
C LEU A 6 -3.41 -4.14 4.05
N THR A 7 -3.22 -5.45 4.12
CA THR A 7 -2.10 -6.05 4.83
C THR A 7 -0.79 -5.81 4.09
N ARG A 8 0.35 -6.09 4.74
CA ARG A 8 1.66 -5.98 4.08
C ARG A 8 1.78 -6.91 2.87
N GLU A 9 1.22 -8.12 2.97
CA GLU A 9 1.26 -9.10 1.89
C GLU A 9 0.50 -8.58 0.68
N GLU A 10 -0.71 -8.06 0.88
CA GLU A 10 -1.51 -7.48 -0.19
C GLU A 10 -0.85 -6.25 -0.82
N ILE A 11 -0.15 -5.42 -0.04
CA ILE A 11 0.63 -4.31 -0.61
C ILE A 11 1.81 -4.84 -1.44
N ILE A 12 2.44 -5.94 -1.02
CA ILE A 12 3.50 -6.58 -1.82
C ILE A 12 2.92 -7.13 -3.12
N GLU A 13 1.74 -7.76 -3.09
CA GLU A 13 1.05 -8.25 -4.29
C GLU A 13 0.68 -7.10 -5.23
N LEU A 14 0.05 -6.05 -4.70
CA LEU A 14 -0.37 -4.85 -5.45
C LEU A 14 0.81 -4.14 -6.11
N THR A 15 1.95 -4.05 -5.41
CA THR A 15 3.10 -3.27 -5.89
C THR A 15 4.17 -4.12 -6.58
N SER A 16 4.14 -5.45 -6.41
CA SER A 16 5.23 -6.37 -6.75
C SER A 16 6.59 -5.96 -6.17
N ARG A 17 6.58 -5.30 -5.01
CA ARG A 17 7.77 -4.78 -4.31
C ARG A 17 7.71 -5.12 -2.83
N LYS A 18 8.87 -5.50 -2.27
CA LYS A 18 9.04 -5.74 -0.82
C LYS A 18 9.60 -4.54 -0.06
N GLN A 19 10.30 -3.63 -0.75
CA GLN A 19 10.93 -2.46 -0.14
C GLN A 19 9.92 -1.31 -0.02
N PRO A 20 9.69 -0.73 1.18
CA PRO A 20 8.62 0.25 1.40
C PRO A 20 8.76 1.51 0.55
N LYS A 21 10.00 1.99 0.32
CA LYS A 21 10.26 3.11 -0.58
C LYS A 21 9.78 2.83 -2.00
N LYS A 22 10.11 1.65 -2.54
CA LYS A 22 9.67 1.21 -3.88
C LYS A 22 8.16 0.96 -3.95
N GLN A 23 7.57 0.46 -2.87
CA GLN A 23 6.11 0.33 -2.78
C GLN A 23 5.45 1.71 -2.90
N ALA A 24 5.90 2.68 -2.12
CA ALA A 24 5.39 4.06 -2.18
C ALA A 24 5.59 4.69 -3.57
N GLU A 25 6.73 4.47 -4.24
CA GLU A 25 6.96 4.92 -5.61
C GLU A 25 5.98 4.27 -6.61
N THR A 26 5.75 2.95 -6.51
CA THR A 26 4.76 2.25 -7.34
C THR A 26 3.35 2.78 -7.09
N LEU A 27 2.96 2.98 -5.82
CA LEU A 27 1.63 3.51 -5.46
C LEU A 27 1.43 4.92 -6.03
N ARG A 28 2.44 5.81 -5.92
CA ARG A 28 2.40 7.14 -6.56
C ARG A 28 2.27 7.05 -8.07
N LYS A 29 3.04 6.18 -8.72
CA LYS A 29 3.01 5.99 -10.18
C LYS A 29 1.64 5.51 -10.65
N ASN A 30 0.98 4.67 -9.84
CA ASN A 30 -0.34 4.14 -10.13
C ASN A 30 -1.49 5.10 -9.71
N GLY A 31 -1.18 6.26 -9.14
CA GLY A 31 -2.19 7.21 -8.67
C GLY A 31 -2.99 6.72 -7.47
N ILE A 32 -2.47 5.73 -6.71
CA ILE A 32 -3.16 5.13 -5.58
C ILE A 32 -2.86 5.96 -4.32
N PRO A 33 -3.85 6.60 -3.67
CA PRO A 33 -3.64 7.32 -2.42
C PRO A 33 -3.27 6.37 -1.28
N PHE A 34 -2.29 6.78 -0.48
CA PHE A 34 -1.80 6.02 0.68
C PHE A 34 -1.26 6.94 1.76
N PHE A 35 -1.19 6.42 2.98
CA PHE A 35 -0.51 7.06 4.11
C PHE A 35 0.79 6.33 4.40
N THR A 36 1.76 7.00 5.01
CA THR A 36 2.98 6.32 5.50
C THR A 36 2.87 6.20 7.01
N ASN A 37 3.00 4.98 7.55
CA ASN A 37 3.00 4.78 8.99
C ASN A 37 4.33 5.22 9.63
N ALA A 38 4.40 5.22 10.97
CA ALA A 38 5.62 5.58 11.70
C ALA A 38 6.84 4.69 11.39
N ALA A 39 6.61 3.48 10.88
CA ALA A 39 7.66 2.55 10.47
C ALA A 39 8.11 2.74 9.00
N GLY A 40 7.56 3.74 8.28
CA GLY A 40 7.90 4.03 6.89
C GLY A 40 7.20 3.15 5.86
N TYR A 41 6.21 2.35 6.25
CA TYR A 41 5.45 1.49 5.32
C TYR A 41 4.21 2.20 4.80
N PRO A 42 3.88 2.04 3.51
CA PRO A 42 2.61 2.52 2.98
C PRO A 42 1.44 1.76 3.60
N VAL A 43 0.37 2.48 3.90
CA VAL A 43 -0.91 2.00 4.40
C VAL A 43 -1.96 2.47 3.40
N VAL A 44 -2.65 1.51 2.79
CA VAL A 44 -3.65 1.73 1.75
C VAL A 44 -5.00 1.26 2.28
N SER A 45 -6.04 2.08 2.18
CA SER A 45 -7.39 1.66 2.52
C SER A 45 -7.96 0.79 1.39
N ARG A 46 -8.71 -0.26 1.75
CA ARG A 46 -9.33 -1.14 0.74
C ARG A 46 -10.30 -0.40 -0.18
N SER A 47 -11.03 0.60 0.33
CA SER A 47 -12.00 1.37 -0.44
C SER A 47 -11.40 2.24 -1.54
N VAL A 48 -10.07 2.34 -1.61
CA VAL A 48 -9.37 3.00 -2.73
C VAL A 48 -9.28 2.09 -3.95
N LEU A 49 -9.40 0.77 -3.76
CA LEU A 49 -9.31 -0.23 -4.83
C LEU A 49 -10.69 -0.75 -5.30
N GLU A 50 -11.77 -0.18 -4.76
CA GLU A 50 -13.16 -0.47 -5.16
C GLU A 50 -13.63 0.41 -6.32
#